data_AF-A0A417HQE4-F1
#
_entry.id   AF-A0A417HQE4-F1
#
_cell.length_a   1.000
_cell.length_b   1.000
_cell.length_c   1.000
_cell.angle_alpha   90.00
_cell.angle_beta   90.00
_cell.angle_gamma   90.00
#
_symmetry.space_group_name_H-M   'P 1'
#
loop_
_entity.id
_entity.type
_entity.pdbx_description
1 polymer ?
#
loop_
_entity_poly.entity_id
_entity_poly.type
_entity_poly.pdbx_seq_one_letter_code
_entity_poly.pdbx_strand_id
1 'polypeptide(L)'
;MCKKGLPAVWTKEKIEEAFAGFVEKNRRLPVAREMKPQYGLPTRRTFERYMDTTTQEYAELRYPTLLSARDERHVQTVLAYRNEVREWSIERLMEAEKNFFTKCGRLPEPYEYTAENGLPMYSVFCRLAKEAFEEIIRAQFLETQELSGPVLTM
;
A
#
# COMPACT_ATOMS: atom_id res chain seq x y z
N MET A 1 -18.56 21.49 24.34
CA MET A 1 -18.94 20.53 25.39
C MET A 1 -19.61 19.32 24.74
N CYS A 2 -18.86 18.32 24.32
CA CYS A 2 -19.43 17.10 23.72
C CYS A 2 -20.05 16.25 24.81
N LYS A 3 -21.36 16.00 24.72
CA LYS A 3 -22.08 15.07 25.60
C LYS A 3 -21.49 13.68 25.41
N LYS A 4 -20.71 13.20 26.38
CA LYS A 4 -20.34 11.79 26.48
C LYS A 4 -21.64 11.04 26.77
N GLY A 5 -22.19 10.37 25.75
CA GLY A 5 -23.27 9.41 25.93
C GLY A 5 -22.86 8.38 26.99
N LEU A 6 -23.84 7.83 27.70
CA LEU A 6 -23.66 6.73 28.65
C LEU A 6 -22.73 5.67 28.03
N PRO A 7 -21.71 5.16 28.75
CA PRO A 7 -20.83 4.15 28.20
C PRO A 7 -21.69 2.97 27.75
N ALA A 8 -21.63 2.64 26.46
CA ALA A 8 -22.29 1.44 25.95
C ALA A 8 -21.84 0.28 26.85
N VAL A 9 -22.80 -0.35 27.52
CA VAL A 9 -22.54 -1.47 28.41
C VAL A 9 -22.21 -2.65 27.51
N TRP A 10 -20.91 -2.77 27.22
CA TRP A 10 -20.35 -3.89 26.49
C TRP A 10 -20.38 -5.12 27.38
N THR A 11 -20.90 -6.20 26.83
CA THR A 11 -20.76 -7.56 27.36
C THR A 11 -20.02 -8.38 26.31
N LYS A 12 -19.48 -9.53 26.71
CA LYS A 12 -18.81 -10.45 25.79
C LYS A 12 -19.71 -10.80 24.59
N GLU A 13 -20.95 -11.18 24.87
CA GLU A 13 -21.97 -11.52 23.87
C GLU A 13 -22.24 -10.37 22.89
N LYS A 14 -22.41 -9.14 23.38
CA LYS A 14 -22.63 -7.96 22.52
C LYS A 14 -21.43 -7.64 21.64
N ILE A 15 -20.22 -7.91 22.11
CA ILE A 15 -19.00 -7.73 21.32
C ILE A 15 -18.96 -8.78 20.21
N GLU A 16 -19.26 -10.04 20.51
CA GLU A 16 -19.32 -11.12 19.52
C GLU A 16 -20.39 -10.85 18.46
N GLU A 17 -21.60 -10.47 18.86
CA GLU A 17 -22.70 -10.13 17.95
C GLU A 17 -22.36 -8.93 17.05
N ALA A 18 -21.81 -7.86 17.64
CA ALA A 18 -21.39 -6.68 16.88
C ALA A 18 -20.29 -7.01 15.87
N PHE A 19 -19.32 -7.84 16.26
CA PHE A 19 -18.22 -8.24 15.39
C PHE A 19 -18.72 -9.15 14.26
N ALA A 20 -19.55 -10.14 14.57
CA ALA A 20 -20.18 -11.02 13.58
C ALA A 20 -21.05 -10.25 12.60
N GLY A 21 -21.92 -9.36 13.09
CA GLY A 21 -22.76 -8.51 12.24
C GLY A 21 -21.94 -7.60 11.32
N PHE A 22 -20.79 -7.09 11.78
CA PHE A 22 -19.88 -6.35 10.90
C PHE A 22 -19.29 -7.24 9.80
N VAL A 23 -18.83 -8.45 10.15
CA VAL A 23 -18.22 -9.38 9.22
C VAL A 23 -19.23 -9.86 8.18
N GLU A 24 -20.44 -10.22 8.58
CA GLU A 24 -21.52 -10.62 7.67
C GLU A 24 -21.88 -9.50 6.69
N LYS A 25 -22.02 -8.27 7.20
CA LYS A 25 -22.39 -7.11 6.38
C LYS A 25 -21.31 -6.74 5.36
N ASN A 26 -20.04 -6.76 5.76
CA ASN A 26 -18.94 -6.25 4.94
C ASN A 26 -18.12 -7.35 4.24
N ARG A 27 -18.37 -8.62 4.56
CA ARG A 27 -17.60 -9.80 4.11
C ARG A 27 -16.09 -9.66 4.34
N ARG A 28 -15.71 -8.96 5.40
CA ARG A 28 -14.31 -8.71 5.80
C ARG A 28 -14.21 -8.41 7.29
N LEU A 29 -13.00 -8.50 7.80
CA LEU A 29 -12.67 -8.11 9.16
C LEU A 29 -12.65 -6.57 9.34
N PRO A 30 -13.05 -6.06 10.52
CA PRO A 30 -12.87 -4.66 10.87
C PRO A 30 -11.40 -4.26 10.86
N VAL A 31 -11.08 -3.07 10.36
CA VAL A 31 -9.73 -2.49 10.52
C VAL A 31 -9.62 -1.70 11.82
N ALA A 32 -8.41 -1.47 12.32
CA ALA A 32 -8.17 -0.80 13.60
C ALA A 32 -8.88 0.57 13.74
N ARG A 33 -9.03 1.32 12.63
CA ARG A 33 -9.74 2.62 12.62
C ARG A 33 -11.26 2.51 12.77
N GLU A 34 -11.84 1.35 12.47
CA GLU A 34 -13.27 1.05 12.50
C GLU A 34 -13.73 0.47 13.85
N MET A 35 -12.79 0.02 14.69
CA MET A 35 -13.04 -0.43 16.07
C MET A 35 -13.42 0.75 16.97
N LYS A 36 -14.61 1.33 16.75
CA LYS A 36 -15.17 2.48 17.47
C LYS A 36 -16.69 2.37 17.58
N PRO A 37 -17.30 2.89 18.66
CA PRO A 37 -18.76 2.81 18.87
C PRO A 37 -19.60 3.42 17.74
N GLN A 38 -19.06 4.41 17.01
CA GLN A 38 -19.71 5.02 15.85
C GLN A 38 -20.02 4.03 14.72
N TYR A 39 -19.22 2.96 14.62
CA TYR A 39 -19.42 1.88 13.64
C TYR A 39 -20.12 0.66 14.25
N GLY A 40 -20.72 0.80 15.43
CA GLY A 40 -21.35 -0.30 16.16
C GLY A 40 -20.35 -1.29 16.77
N LEU A 41 -19.05 -0.99 16.75
CA LEU A 41 -18.00 -1.86 17.28
C LEU A 41 -17.43 -1.33 18.61
N PRO A 42 -16.92 -2.19 19.50
CA PRO A 42 -16.18 -1.73 20.67
C PRO A 42 -14.85 -1.08 20.27
N THR A 43 -14.30 -0.26 21.15
CA THR A 43 -12.90 0.18 20.97
C THR A 43 -11.96 -1.00 21.13
N ARG A 44 -10.77 -0.97 20.53
CA ARG A 44 -9.77 -2.05 20.65
C ARG A 44 -9.45 -2.40 22.12
N ARG A 45 -9.27 -1.37 22.96
CA ARG A 45 -9.05 -1.54 24.42
C ARG A 45 -10.26 -2.18 25.12
N THR A 46 -11.47 -1.81 24.71
CA THR A 46 -12.69 -2.42 25.25
C THR A 46 -12.80 -3.88 24.80
N PHE A 47 -12.52 -4.18 23.54
CA PHE A 47 -12.51 -5.55 23.02
C PHE A 47 -11.56 -6.42 23.83
N GLU A 48 -10.29 -6.02 23.94
CA GLU A 48 -9.26 -6.76 24.67
C GLU A 48 -9.63 -6.98 26.15
N ARG A 49 -10.19 -5.95 26.80
CA ARG A 49 -10.60 -6.02 28.21
C ARG A 49 -11.73 -7.03 28.47
N TYR A 50 -12.64 -7.22 27.53
CA TYR A 50 -13.83 -8.08 27.73
C TYR A 50 -13.71 -9.46 27.08
N MET A 51 -12.81 -9.61 26.09
CA MET A 51 -12.61 -10.86 25.37
C MET A 51 -11.41 -11.66 25.88
N ASP A 52 -10.54 -11.03 26.71
CA ASP A 52 -9.28 -11.59 27.20
C ASP A 52 -8.33 -12.09 26.09
N THR A 53 -8.49 -11.54 24.90
CA THR A 53 -7.68 -11.83 23.71
C THR A 53 -7.61 -10.60 22.81
N THR A 54 -6.60 -10.53 21.96
CA THR A 54 -6.51 -9.45 20.97
C THR A 54 -7.57 -9.62 19.90
N THR A 55 -7.95 -8.51 19.24
CA THR A 55 -8.86 -8.57 18.09
C THR A 55 -8.30 -9.43 16.94
N GLN A 56 -6.97 -9.51 16.84
CA GLN A 56 -6.29 -10.31 15.83
C GLN A 56 -6.38 -11.80 16.14
N GLU A 57 -6.02 -12.23 17.34
CA GLU A 57 -6.14 -13.63 17.81
C GLU A 57 -7.59 -14.14 17.73
N TYR A 58 -8.55 -13.29 18.13
CA TYR A 58 -9.97 -13.62 17.97
C TYR A 58 -10.36 -13.84 16.50
N ALA A 59 -9.85 -12.99 15.60
CA ALA A 59 -10.11 -13.12 14.18
C ALA A 59 -9.44 -14.37 13.58
N GLU A 60 -8.24 -14.72 14.04
CA GLU A 60 -7.53 -15.95 13.66
C GLU A 60 -8.32 -17.20 14.06
N LEU A 61 -8.91 -17.20 15.25
CA LEU A 61 -9.69 -18.32 15.76
C LEU A 61 -11.06 -18.45 15.07
N ARG A 62 -11.76 -17.33 14.86
CA ARG A 62 -13.17 -17.33 14.41
C ARG A 62 -13.35 -17.15 12.91
N TYR A 63 -12.43 -16.46 12.24
CA TYR A 63 -12.53 -16.10 10.82
C TYR A 63 -11.23 -16.40 10.05
N PRO A 64 -10.67 -17.63 10.15
CA PRO A 64 -9.39 -17.97 9.53
C PRO A 64 -9.43 -17.78 8.00
N THR A 65 -10.54 -18.10 7.35
CA THR A 65 -10.71 -17.98 5.89
C THR A 65 -10.63 -16.53 5.39
N LEU A 66 -11.11 -15.56 6.17
CA LEU A 66 -11.05 -14.15 5.81
C LEU A 66 -9.65 -13.56 5.98
N LEU A 67 -8.86 -14.10 6.91
CA LEU A 67 -7.44 -13.77 7.05
C LEU A 67 -6.64 -14.37 5.90
N SER A 68 -6.82 -15.67 5.62
CA SER A 68 -6.17 -16.35 4.49
C SER A 68 -6.43 -15.62 3.16
N ALA A 69 -7.69 -15.24 2.88
CA ALA A 69 -8.02 -14.50 1.65
C ALA A 69 -7.46 -13.06 1.60
N ARG A 70 -7.19 -12.43 2.75
CA ARG A 70 -6.51 -11.13 2.81
C ARG A 70 -5.02 -11.32 2.55
N ASP A 71 -4.41 -12.33 3.15
CA ASP A 71 -3.00 -12.64 3.03
C ASP A 71 -2.66 -13.10 1.62
N GLU A 72 -3.49 -13.95 1.01
CA GLU A 72 -3.36 -14.36 -0.40
C GLU A 72 -3.39 -13.18 -1.37
N ARG A 73 -4.32 -12.23 -1.19
CA ARG A 73 -4.37 -11.01 -2.04
C ARG A 73 -3.12 -10.15 -1.87
N HIS A 74 -2.62 -10.01 -0.65
CA HIS A 74 -1.39 -9.27 -0.38
C HIS A 74 -0.20 -9.97 -1.03
N VAL A 75 -0.05 -11.28 -0.83
CA VAL A 75 1.00 -12.11 -1.44
C VAL A 75 0.95 -11.99 -2.96
N GLN A 76 -0.23 -12.10 -3.56
CA GLN A 76 -0.39 -11.99 -5.01
C GLN A 76 0.05 -10.62 -5.55
N THR A 77 -0.30 -9.54 -4.83
CA THR A 77 0.11 -8.17 -5.19
C THR A 77 1.64 -8.02 -5.11
N VAL A 78 2.25 -8.56 -4.04
CA VAL A 78 3.71 -8.52 -3.85
C VAL A 78 4.43 -9.34 -4.92
N LEU A 79 3.91 -10.53 -5.26
CA LEU A 79 4.47 -11.36 -6.32
C LEU A 79 4.35 -10.69 -7.69
N ALA A 80 3.20 -10.09 -8.00
CA ALA A 80 3.00 -9.33 -9.24
C ALA A 80 4.02 -8.18 -9.36
N TYR A 81 4.19 -7.39 -8.29
CA TYR A 81 5.22 -6.34 -8.24
C TYR A 81 6.63 -6.90 -8.44
N ARG A 82 7.00 -7.96 -7.73
CA ARG A 82 8.34 -8.55 -7.83
C ARG A 82 8.63 -9.08 -9.24
N ASN A 83 7.63 -9.66 -9.90
CA ASN A 83 7.75 -10.15 -11.27
C ASN A 83 7.89 -8.98 -12.26
N GLU A 84 7.02 -7.97 -12.19
CA GLU A 84 7.14 -6.78 -13.05
C GLU A 84 8.48 -6.07 -12.87
N VAL A 85 8.93 -5.87 -11.62
CA VAL A 85 10.24 -5.28 -11.34
C VAL A 85 11.38 -6.02 -12.04
N ARG A 86 11.30 -7.35 -12.14
CA ARG A 86 12.31 -8.18 -12.80
C ARG A 86 12.23 -8.08 -14.33
N GLU A 87 11.03 -7.84 -14.88
CA GLU A 87 10.79 -7.82 -16.32
C GLU A 87 10.98 -6.43 -16.97
N TRP A 88 10.90 -5.37 -16.17
CA TRP A 88 11.02 -3.99 -16.66
C TRP A 88 12.43 -3.45 -16.49
N SER A 89 13.05 -3.09 -17.61
CA SER A 89 14.27 -2.27 -17.68
C SER A 89 13.93 -0.82 -18.05
N ILE A 90 14.91 0.09 -17.91
CA ILE A 90 14.76 1.49 -18.32
C ILE A 90 14.50 1.60 -19.83
N GLU A 91 15.15 0.78 -20.65
CA GLU A 91 14.98 0.78 -22.10
C GLU A 91 13.57 0.35 -22.49
N ARG A 92 13.08 -0.74 -21.88
CA ARG A 92 11.72 -1.24 -22.11
C ARG A 92 10.68 -0.20 -21.66
N LEU A 93 10.92 0.46 -20.53
CA LEU A 93 10.07 1.55 -20.05
C LEU A 93 10.01 2.71 -21.04
N MET A 94 11.16 3.14 -21.56
CA MET A 94 11.22 4.20 -22.58
C MET A 94 10.49 3.83 -23.86
N GLU A 95 10.58 2.57 -24.30
CA GLU A 95 9.85 2.10 -25.47
C GLU A 95 8.32 2.12 -25.24
N ALA A 96 7.88 1.66 -24.07
CA ALA A 96 6.47 1.69 -23.70
C ALA A 96 5.91 3.13 -23.61
N GLU A 97 6.66 4.05 -22.99
CA GLU A 97 6.34 5.48 -22.92
C GLU A 97 6.24 6.11 -24.31
N LYS A 98 7.20 5.83 -25.21
CA LYS A 98 7.14 6.27 -26.61
C LYS A 98 5.90 5.74 -27.33
N ASN A 99 5.57 4.47 -27.11
CA ASN A 99 4.38 3.85 -27.70
C ASN A 99 3.08 4.43 -27.15
N PHE A 100 3.05 4.84 -25.89
CA PHE A 100 1.91 5.56 -25.32
C PHE A 100 1.82 6.97 -25.91
N PHE A 101 2.95 7.69 -25.98
CA PHE A 101 3.01 9.05 -26.52
C PHE A 101 2.59 9.10 -27.99
N THR A 102 2.99 8.13 -28.81
CA THR A 102 2.57 8.07 -30.22
C THR A 102 1.07 7.83 -30.37
N LYS A 103 0.43 7.13 -29.43
CA LYS A 103 -1.02 6.89 -29.43
C LYS A 103 -1.83 8.07 -28.88
N CYS A 104 -1.37 8.66 -27.78
CA CYS A 104 -2.14 9.65 -27.01
C CYS A 104 -1.67 11.10 -27.21
N GLY A 105 -0.50 11.32 -27.84
CA GLY A 105 0.08 12.65 -28.07
C GLY A 105 0.58 13.36 -26.80
N ARG A 106 0.65 12.65 -25.68
CA ARG A 106 1.09 13.16 -24.36
C ARG A 106 1.70 12.04 -23.53
N LEU A 107 2.36 12.40 -22.43
CA LEU A 107 2.84 11.43 -21.45
C LEU A 107 1.68 10.84 -20.62
N PRO A 108 1.84 9.62 -20.08
CA PRO A 108 0.85 8.99 -19.22
C PRO A 108 0.73 9.69 -17.86
N GLU A 109 -0.50 9.81 -17.37
CA GLU A 109 -0.78 10.22 -15.99
C GLU A 109 -0.64 9.02 -15.03
N PRO A 110 -0.43 9.23 -13.72
CA PRO A 110 -0.14 8.15 -12.76
C PRO A 110 -1.13 6.98 -12.75
N TYR A 111 -2.42 7.24 -13.02
CA TYR A 111 -3.45 6.18 -13.06
C TYR A 111 -3.50 5.43 -14.40
N GLU A 112 -2.79 5.90 -15.42
CA GLU A 112 -2.73 5.25 -16.75
C GLU A 112 -1.62 4.20 -16.82
N TYR A 113 -0.74 4.14 -15.83
CA TYR A 113 0.29 3.12 -15.65
C TYR A 113 -0.34 1.77 -15.29
N THR A 114 -0.85 1.12 -16.32
CA THR A 114 -1.59 -0.13 -16.27
C THR A 114 -1.13 -1.03 -17.42
N ALA A 115 -1.22 -2.34 -17.20
CA ALA A 115 -0.90 -3.34 -18.22
C ALA A 115 -1.75 -3.18 -19.49
N GLU A 116 -2.98 -2.66 -19.37
CA GLU A 116 -3.89 -2.39 -20.50
C GLU A 116 -3.31 -1.35 -21.46
N ASN A 117 -2.64 -0.33 -20.92
CA ASN A 117 -1.96 0.69 -21.71
C ASN A 117 -0.55 0.25 -22.17
N GLY A 118 -0.15 -1.00 -21.87
CA GLY A 118 1.19 -1.51 -22.13
C GLY A 118 2.26 -0.87 -21.24
N LEU A 119 1.86 -0.27 -20.11
CA LEU A 119 2.74 0.38 -19.15
C LEU A 119 2.90 -0.49 -17.90
N PRO A 120 4.01 -0.36 -17.15
CA PRO A 120 4.15 -1.06 -15.88
C PRO A 120 3.21 -0.47 -14.83
N MET A 121 3.11 -1.11 -13.66
CA MET A 121 2.56 -0.42 -12.49
C MET A 121 3.33 0.88 -12.18
N TYR A 122 2.62 1.91 -11.76
CA TYR A 122 3.20 3.23 -11.46
C TYR A 122 4.38 3.18 -10.47
N SER A 123 4.32 2.27 -9.47
CA SER A 123 5.41 2.08 -8.52
C SER A 123 6.70 1.56 -9.17
N VAL A 124 6.59 0.72 -10.20
CA VAL A 124 7.73 0.21 -10.98
C VAL A 124 8.32 1.32 -11.84
N PHE A 125 7.49 2.15 -12.48
CA PHE A 125 7.93 3.37 -13.16
C PHE A 125 8.73 4.27 -12.22
N CYS A 126 8.18 4.62 -11.06
CA CYS A 126 8.85 5.49 -10.09
C CYS A 126 10.22 4.95 -9.65
N ARG A 127 10.35 3.63 -9.47
CA ARG A 127 11.62 2.99 -9.13
C ARG A 127 12.64 3.17 -10.25
N LEU A 128 12.28 2.81 -11.48
CA LEU A 128 13.18 2.88 -12.64
C LEU A 128 13.54 4.33 -13.00
N ALA A 129 12.57 5.25 -12.96
CA ALA A 129 12.81 6.67 -13.20
C ALA A 129 13.74 7.28 -12.15
N LYS A 130 13.60 6.88 -10.88
CA LYS A 130 14.52 7.30 -9.82
C LYS A 130 15.93 6.77 -10.06
N GLU A 131 16.07 5.48 -10.39
CA GLU A 131 17.38 4.87 -10.70
C GLU A 131 18.07 5.63 -11.85
N ALA A 132 17.38 5.86 -12.96
CA ALA A 132 17.89 6.60 -14.10
C ALA A 132 18.27 8.05 -13.75
N PHE A 133 17.44 8.74 -12.97
CA PHE A 133 17.69 10.12 -12.57
C PHE A 133 18.87 10.24 -11.61
N GLU A 134 19.03 9.30 -10.67
CA GLU A 134 20.20 9.25 -9.80
C GLU A 134 21.50 9.01 -10.57
N GLU A 135 21.50 8.19 -11.61
CA GLU A 135 22.66 8.00 -12.48
C GLU A 135 23.05 9.30 -13.20
N ILE A 136 22.06 10.04 -13.72
CA ILE A 136 22.28 11.35 -14.36
C ILE A 136 22.90 12.34 -13.37
N ILE A 137 22.35 12.42 -12.16
CA ILE A 137 22.88 13.31 -11.11
C ILE A 137 24.33 12.92 -10.75
N ARG A 138 24.61 11.63 -10.59
CA ARG A 138 25.95 11.14 -10.26
C ARG A 138 26.96 11.51 -11.34
N ALA A 139 26.60 11.33 -12.62
CA ALA A 139 27.46 11.68 -13.75
C ALA A 139 27.80 13.18 -13.74
N GLN A 140 26.80 14.06 -13.53
CA GLN A 140 27.03 15.50 -13.44
C GLN A 140 27.98 15.88 -12.30
N PHE A 141 27.84 15.25 -11.13
CA PHE A 141 28.70 15.53 -9.99
C PHE A 141 30.14 15.06 -10.18
N LEU A 142 30.36 13.92 -10.85
CA LEU A 142 31.69 13.43 -11.20
C LEU A 142 32.39 14.36 -12.20
N GLU A 143 31.68 14.84 -13.23
CA GLU A 143 32.22 15.81 -14.20
C GLU A 143 32.66 17.12 -13.54
N THR A 144 31.91 17.63 -12.55
CA THR A 144 32.32 18.81 -11.78
C THR A 144 33.56 18.62 -10.91
N GLN A 145 33.88 17.39 -10.49
CA GLN A 145 35.09 17.12 -9.71
C GLN A 145 36.33 17.08 -10.59
N GLU A 146 36.23 16.57 -11.83
CA GLU A 146 37.37 16.54 -12.76
C GLU A 146 37.74 17.93 -13.30
N LEU A 147 36.76 18.83 -13.47
CA LEU A 147 36.98 20.24 -13.82
C LEU A 147 37.63 21.07 -12.68
N SER A 148 37.68 20.52 -11.46
CA SER A 148 38.28 21.14 -10.26
C SER A 148 39.68 20.59 -9.94
N GLY A 149 40.39 20.02 -10.92
CA GLY A 149 41.81 19.63 -10.79
C GLY A 149 42.76 20.84 -10.62
N PRO A 150 43.93 20.66 -9.98
CA PRO A 150 44.61 21.69 -9.21
C PRO A 150 45.07 22.87 -10.06
N VAL A 151 44.67 24.08 -9.65
CA VAL A 151 45.32 25.32 -10.06
C VAL A 151 46.80 25.20 -9.69
N LEU A 152 47.65 25.04 -10.70
CA LEU A 152 49.11 25.13 -10.57
C LEU A 152 49.44 26.50 -9.97
N THR A 153 49.71 26.53 -8.67
CA THR A 153 50.41 27.65 -8.03
C THR A 153 51.87 27.58 -8.46
N MET A 154 52.23 28.43 -9.43
CA MET A 154 53.61 28.85 -9.72
C MET A 154 54.10 29.79 -8.62
#